data_AF-A0A7S6MCX2-F1
#
_entry.id   AF-A0A7S6MCX2-F1
#
_cell.length_a   1.000
_cell.length_b   1.000
_cell.length_c   1.000
_cell.angle_alpha   90.00
_cell.angle_beta   90.00
_cell.angle_gamma   90.00
#
_symmetry.space_group_name_H-M   'P 1'
#
loop_
_entity.id
_entity.type
_entity.pdbx_description
1 polymer ?
#
loop_
_entity_poly.entity_id
_entity_poly.type
_entity_poly.pdbx_seq_one_letter_code
_entity_poly.pdbx_strand_id
1 'polypeptide(L)'
;MIDSLVAVMLAAVLAGVIIHNRGQDEQMLAVETTRTSLRQIDRQLALRITLEQVDLTDTGHPRTIDPSWFQGELPRNTLLDAARPWMDIAGLEDRDRVHPWNIAATDGRTAAFWYNPYQGVVRARVPQALTDREMLDLYNRVNATKLESMTGR
;
A
#
# COMPACT_ATOMS: atom_id res chain seq x y z
N MET A 1 -17.04 -46.01 15.69
CA MET A 1 -15.81 -45.27 16.10
C MET A 1 -14.99 -44.82 14.90
N ILE A 2 -14.66 -45.71 13.95
CA ILE A 2 -13.91 -45.34 12.74
C ILE A 2 -14.66 -44.31 11.88
N ASP A 3 -15.96 -44.51 11.65
CA ASP A 3 -16.76 -43.59 10.83
C ASP A 3 -16.82 -42.17 11.41
N SER A 4 -16.93 -42.06 12.73
CA SER A 4 -16.90 -40.78 13.44
C SER A 4 -15.53 -40.10 13.34
N LEU A 5 -14.44 -40.88 13.37
CA LEU A 5 -13.08 -40.36 13.21
C LEU A 5 -12.84 -39.83 11.78
N VAL A 6 -13.27 -40.60 10.77
CA VAL A 6 -13.18 -40.21 9.36
C VAL A 6 -14.01 -38.95 9.10
N ALA A 7 -15.23 -38.87 9.64
CA ALA A 7 -16.08 -37.69 9.48
C ALA A 7 -15.46 -36.42 10.10
N VAL A 8 -14.86 -36.51 11.30
CA VAL A 8 -14.18 -35.38 11.95
C VAL A 8 -12.95 -34.94 11.17
N MET A 9 -12.16 -35.89 10.65
CA MET A 9 -10.99 -35.58 9.82
C MET A 9 -11.39 -34.85 8.53
N LEU A 10 -12.44 -35.32 7.84
CA LEU A 10 -12.96 -34.67 6.64
C LEU A 10 -13.47 -33.24 6.94
N ALA A 11 -14.19 -33.06 8.05
CA ALA A 11 -14.66 -31.75 8.47
C ALA A 11 -13.50 -30.78 8.76
N ALA A 12 -12.43 -31.24 9.42
CA ALA A 12 -11.24 -30.43 9.70
C ALA A 12 -10.50 -30.01 8.42
N VAL A 13 -10.34 -30.93 7.46
CA VAL A 13 -9.72 -30.63 6.16
C VAL A 13 -10.56 -29.61 5.39
N LEU A 14 -11.88 -29.81 5.30
CA LEU A 14 -12.79 -28.87 4.63
C LEU A 14 -12.76 -27.48 5.27
N ALA A 15 -12.79 -27.41 6.61
CA ALA A 15 -12.67 -26.15 7.33
C ALA A 15 -11.33 -25.46 7.02
N GLY A 16 -10.22 -26.20 7.02
CA GLY A 16 -8.90 -25.68 6.66
C GLY A 16 -8.85 -25.10 5.25
N VAL A 17 -9.41 -25.80 4.26
CA VAL A 17 -9.49 -25.32 2.87
C VAL A 17 -10.31 -24.04 2.75
N ILE A 18 -11.47 -23.98 3.41
CA ILE A 18 -12.34 -22.80 3.39
C ILE A 18 -11.64 -21.58 4.01
N ILE A 19 -10.94 -21.77 5.14
CA ILE A 19 -10.19 -20.69 5.81
C ILE A 19 -9.05 -20.20 4.91
N HIS A 20 -8.31 -21.12 4.29
CA HIS A 20 -7.20 -20.77 3.41
C HIS A 20 -7.66 -19.94 2.19
N ASN A 21 -8.73 -20.38 1.51
CA ASN A 21 -9.25 -19.67 0.34
C ASN A 21 -9.77 -18.28 0.70
N ARG A 22 -10.49 -18.16 1.83
CA ARG A 22 -10.97 -16.85 2.31
C ARG A 22 -9.83 -15.88 2.60
N GLY A 23 -8.73 -16.36 3.20
CA GLY A 23 -7.55 -15.53 3.46
C GLY A 23 -6.90 -15.01 2.18
N GLN A 24 -6.86 -15.82 1.11
CA GLN A 24 -6.36 -15.37 -0.19
C GLN A 24 -7.28 -14.33 -0.85
N ASP A 25 -8.59 -14.54 -0.79
CA ASP A 25 -9.58 -13.60 -1.32
C ASP A 25 -9.52 -12.24 -0.61
N GLU A 26 -9.44 -12.25 0.73
CA GLU A 26 -9.30 -11.04 1.54
C GLU A 26 -8.01 -10.28 1.19
N GLN A 27 -6.89 -10.98 1.03
CA GLN A 27 -5.63 -10.35 0.64
C GLN A 27 -5.71 -9.74 -0.77
N MET A 28 -6.32 -10.45 -1.72
CA MET A 28 -6.51 -9.97 -3.08
C MET A 28 -7.40 -8.71 -3.11
N LEU A 29 -8.51 -8.72 -2.37
CA LEU A 29 -9.39 -7.56 -2.22
C LEU A 29 -8.66 -6.38 -1.58
N ALA A 30 -7.82 -6.62 -0.57
CA ALA A 30 -7.04 -5.57 0.07
C ALA A 30 -5.99 -4.96 -0.89
N VAL A 31 -5.37 -5.77 -1.75
CA VAL A 31 -4.45 -5.29 -2.79
C VAL A 31 -5.18 -4.41 -3.80
N GLU A 32 -6.31 -4.88 -4.34
CA GLU A 32 -7.07 -4.12 -5.35
C GLU A 32 -7.68 -2.82 -4.81
N THR A 33 -8.13 -2.85 -3.56
CA THR A 33 -8.63 -1.64 -2.88
C THR A 33 -7.51 -0.62 -2.69
N THR A 34 -6.32 -1.06 -2.25
CA THR A 34 -5.15 -0.17 -2.10
C THR A 34 -4.68 0.39 -3.44
N ARG A 35 -4.68 -0.43 -4.51
CA ARG A 35 -4.38 0.03 -5.88
C ARG A 35 -5.38 1.08 -6.36
N THR A 36 -6.66 0.92 -6.01
CA THR A 36 -7.70 1.92 -6.32
C THR A 36 -7.44 3.23 -5.58
N SER A 37 -7.06 3.16 -4.31
CA SER A 37 -6.66 4.34 -3.53
C SER A 37 -5.46 5.07 -4.13
N LEU A 38 -4.42 4.34 -4.58
CA LEU A 38 -3.28 4.95 -5.30
C LEU A 38 -3.73 5.71 -6.55
N ARG A 39 -4.54 5.07 -7.40
CA ARG A 39 -5.09 5.73 -8.60
C ARG A 39 -5.93 6.96 -8.27
N GLN A 40 -6.66 6.96 -7.15
CA GLN A 40 -7.43 8.11 -6.71
C GLN A 40 -6.50 9.27 -6.32
N ILE A 41 -5.41 9.00 -5.61
CA ILE A 41 -4.39 10.00 -5.26
C ILE A 41 -3.77 10.58 -6.53
N ASP A 42 -3.33 9.73 -7.46
CA ASP A 42 -2.69 10.17 -8.71
C ASP A 42 -3.62 11.05 -9.55
N ARG A 43 -4.91 10.70 -9.63
CA ARG A 43 -5.92 11.52 -10.32
C ARG A 43 -6.11 12.88 -9.66
N GLN A 44 -6.13 12.94 -8.33
CA GLN A 44 -6.24 14.20 -7.60
C GLN A 44 -4.99 15.06 -7.81
N LEU A 45 -3.79 14.49 -7.74
CA LEU A 45 -2.55 15.21 -8.06
C LEU A 45 -2.60 15.81 -9.46
N ALA A 46 -2.95 15.02 -10.48
CA ALA A 46 -3.05 15.49 -11.86
C ALA A 46 -4.07 16.63 -12.02
N LEU A 47 -5.23 16.53 -11.35
CA LEU A 47 -6.25 17.58 -11.34
C LEU A 47 -5.70 18.87 -10.71
N ARG A 48 -5.01 18.80 -9.58
CA ARG A 48 -4.49 19.98 -8.86
C ARG A 48 -3.39 20.68 -9.62
N ILE A 49 -2.51 19.91 -10.28
CA ILE A 49 -1.49 20.46 -11.18
C ILE A 49 -2.18 21.21 -12.34
N THR A 50 -3.19 20.60 -12.97
CA THR A 50 -3.90 21.20 -14.12
C THR A 50 -4.63 22.50 -13.76
N LEU A 51 -5.15 22.60 -12.54
CA LEU A 51 -5.87 23.79 -12.09
C LEU A 51 -4.93 24.92 -11.61
N GLU A 52 -3.62 24.68 -11.50
CA GLU A 52 -2.62 25.64 -10.97
C GLU A 52 -2.98 26.22 -9.59
N GLN A 53 -3.72 25.46 -8.77
CA GLN A 53 -4.23 25.90 -7.46
C GLN A 53 -3.32 25.54 -6.29
N VAL A 54 -2.10 25.10 -6.55
CA VAL A 54 -1.20 24.54 -5.53
C VAL A 54 0.23 24.98 -5.77
N ASP A 55 1.00 25.09 -4.69
CA ASP A 55 2.44 25.35 -4.78
C ASP A 55 3.15 24.12 -5.35
N LEU A 56 3.87 24.33 -6.45
CA LEU A 56 4.58 23.30 -7.20
C LEU A 56 6.08 23.34 -6.88
N THR A 57 6.70 22.17 -6.93
CA THR A 57 8.14 22.03 -7.03
C THR A 57 8.63 22.51 -8.40
N ASP A 58 9.95 22.70 -8.53
CA ASP A 58 10.58 23.04 -9.81
C ASP A 58 10.37 21.95 -10.88
N THR A 59 10.03 20.73 -10.46
CA THR A 59 9.68 19.60 -11.31
C THR A 59 8.18 19.53 -11.65
N GLY A 60 7.38 20.53 -11.24
CA GLY A 60 5.97 20.64 -11.61
C GLY A 60 5.01 19.76 -10.80
N HIS A 61 5.39 19.33 -9.61
CA HIS A 61 4.55 18.50 -8.75
C HIS A 61 4.17 19.22 -7.45
N PRO A 62 2.99 18.98 -6.87
CA PRO A 62 2.61 19.61 -5.61
C PRO A 62 3.61 19.31 -4.50
N ARG A 63 4.00 20.31 -3.70
CA ARG A 63 4.95 20.09 -2.59
C ARG A 63 4.40 19.17 -1.49
N THR A 64 3.08 19.10 -1.38
CA THR A 64 2.37 18.29 -0.40
C THR A 64 1.03 17.83 -0.98
N ILE A 65 0.36 16.92 -0.29
CA ILE A 65 -1.00 16.46 -0.60
C ILE A 65 -1.90 16.90 0.54
N ASP A 66 -2.82 17.82 0.27
CA ASP A 66 -3.79 18.26 1.28
C ASP A 66 -4.95 17.24 1.39
N PRO A 67 -5.20 16.68 2.59
CA PRO A 67 -6.36 15.82 2.87
C PRO A 67 -7.70 16.39 2.39
N SER A 68 -7.87 17.72 2.38
CA SER A 68 -9.10 18.40 1.98
C SER A 68 -9.49 18.14 0.52
N TRP A 69 -8.52 17.75 -0.33
CA TRP A 69 -8.77 17.45 -1.74
C TRP A 69 -9.70 16.26 -1.96
N PHE A 70 -9.85 15.41 -0.94
CA PHE A 70 -10.62 14.17 -1.00
C PHE A 70 -12.00 14.29 -0.33
N GLN A 71 -12.48 15.51 -0.03
CA GLN A 71 -13.84 15.77 0.45
C GLN A 71 -14.25 14.94 1.69
N GLY A 72 -13.28 14.63 2.55
CA GLY A 72 -13.48 13.84 3.78
C GLY A 72 -13.30 12.33 3.62
N GLU A 73 -13.23 11.81 2.39
CA GLU A 73 -12.98 10.39 2.12
C GLU A 73 -11.54 10.15 1.68
N LEU A 74 -10.64 10.07 2.67
CA LEU A 74 -9.23 9.81 2.39
C LEU A 74 -9.04 8.41 1.79
N PRO A 75 -8.30 8.29 0.67
CA PRO A 75 -7.89 7.01 0.11
C PRO A 75 -7.19 6.16 1.18
N ARG A 76 -7.55 4.88 1.30
CA ARG A 76 -7.04 4.00 2.36
C ARG A 76 -6.16 2.91 1.80
N ASN A 77 -5.09 2.59 2.54
CA ASN A 77 -4.32 1.38 2.34
C ASN A 77 -4.91 0.29 3.23
N THR A 78 -5.71 -0.61 2.66
CA THR A 78 -6.41 -1.66 3.41
C THR A 78 -5.51 -2.83 3.78
N LEU A 79 -4.24 -2.82 3.38
CA LEU A 79 -3.23 -3.78 3.83
C LEU A 79 -2.69 -3.45 5.23
N LEU A 80 -3.02 -2.27 5.73
CA LEU A 80 -2.51 -1.71 6.97
C LEU A 80 -3.68 -1.23 7.84
N ASP A 81 -3.46 -1.13 9.15
CA ASP A 81 -4.46 -0.55 10.06
C ASP A 81 -4.72 0.94 9.72
N ALA A 82 -5.90 1.42 10.10
CA ALA A 82 -6.33 2.79 9.85
C ALA A 82 -5.86 3.81 10.91
N ALA A 83 -5.18 3.38 11.97
CA ALA A 83 -4.76 4.25 13.07
C ALA A 83 -3.43 4.97 12.79
N ARG A 84 -2.66 4.48 11.83
CA ARG A 84 -1.39 5.09 11.40
C ARG A 84 -1.58 6.39 10.61
N PRO A 85 -0.53 7.23 10.51
CA PRO A 85 -0.55 8.40 9.64
C PRO A 85 -0.90 8.02 8.19
N TRP A 86 -1.65 8.88 7.51
CA TRP A 86 -2.15 8.57 6.17
C TRP A 86 -1.03 8.64 5.12
N MET A 87 -0.29 9.74 5.10
CA MET A 87 0.72 10.03 4.10
C MET A 87 2.00 10.55 4.76
N ASP A 88 3.13 10.10 4.25
CA ASP A 88 4.46 10.61 4.53
C ASP A 88 4.98 11.35 3.28
N ILE A 89 5.62 12.50 3.45
CA ILE A 89 6.10 13.33 2.35
C ILE A 89 7.63 13.28 2.35
N ALA A 90 8.22 12.87 1.22
CA ALA A 90 9.65 12.70 1.10
C ALA A 90 10.40 14.03 1.31
N GLY A 91 11.41 13.98 2.18
CA GLY A 91 12.34 15.09 2.39
C GLY A 91 13.34 15.25 1.24
N LEU A 92 14.21 16.26 1.35
CA LEU A 92 15.23 16.56 0.33
C LEU A 92 16.23 15.41 0.17
N GLU A 93 16.50 14.66 1.23
CA GLU A 93 17.35 13.47 1.26
C GLU A 93 16.84 12.33 0.36
N ASP A 94 15.54 12.32 0.06
CA ASP A 94 14.88 11.31 -0.75
C ASP A 94 14.56 11.80 -2.17
N ARG A 95 15.06 12.98 -2.57
CA ARG A 95 14.70 13.65 -3.83
C ARG A 95 14.85 12.77 -5.07
N ASP A 96 15.87 11.91 -5.11
CA ASP A 96 16.23 11.10 -6.28
C ASP A 96 15.61 9.68 -6.19
N ARG A 97 14.82 9.39 -5.15
CA ARG A 97 14.30 8.05 -4.88
C ARG A 97 12.87 7.90 -5.41
N VAL A 98 12.60 6.78 -6.05
CA VAL A 98 11.24 6.43 -6.54
C VAL A 98 10.49 5.46 -5.61
N HIS A 99 11.12 5.11 -4.49
CA HIS A 99 10.60 4.25 -3.42
C HIS A 99 11.05 4.77 -2.04
N PRO A 100 10.27 4.56 -0.97
CA PRO A 100 10.69 4.87 0.39
C PRO A 100 11.84 3.95 0.85
N TRP A 101 12.57 4.34 1.90
CA TRP A 101 13.60 3.48 2.51
C TRP A 101 12.97 2.28 3.21
N ASN A 102 11.85 2.54 3.86
CA ASN A 102 10.99 1.56 4.51
C ASN A 102 9.77 1.27 3.63
N ILE A 103 9.86 0.24 2.79
CA ILE A 103 8.72 -0.25 2.01
C ILE A 103 7.65 -0.92 2.91
N ALA A 104 8.09 -1.42 4.06
CA ALA A 104 7.27 -2.02 5.08
C ALA A 104 6.88 -0.96 6.13
N ALA A 105 5.68 -1.09 6.67
CA ALA A 105 5.25 -0.30 7.80
C ALA A 105 5.24 -1.16 9.05
N THR A 106 6.36 -1.13 9.77
CA THR A 106 6.69 -2.03 10.90
C THR A 106 6.02 -1.63 12.21
N ASP A 107 5.56 -0.38 12.32
CA ASP A 107 4.88 0.15 13.49
C ASP A 107 3.64 0.99 13.09
N GLY A 108 2.86 1.41 14.09
CA GLY A 108 1.71 2.29 13.89
C GLY A 108 2.08 3.76 13.63
N ARG A 109 3.38 4.10 13.60
CA ARG A 109 3.86 5.47 13.34
C ARG A 109 4.24 5.66 11.87
N THR A 110 4.55 4.57 11.17
CA THR A 110 4.91 4.59 9.76
C THR A 110 3.65 4.80 8.91
N ALA A 111 3.66 5.88 8.12
CA ALA A 111 2.50 6.26 7.33
C ALA A 111 2.13 5.20 6.27
N ALA A 112 0.84 5.10 5.96
CA ALA A 112 0.29 4.11 5.06
C ALA A 112 0.74 4.29 3.59
N PHE A 113 0.89 5.55 3.18
CA PHE A 113 1.41 5.95 1.88
C PHE A 113 2.65 6.82 2.04
N TRP A 114 3.44 6.89 0.97
CA TRP A 114 4.60 7.77 0.84
C TRP A 114 4.51 8.50 -0.50
N TYR A 115 4.72 9.81 -0.48
CA TYR A 115 4.71 10.66 -1.66
C TYR A 115 6.05 11.38 -1.79
N ASN A 116 6.66 11.30 -2.98
CA ASN A 116 7.83 12.07 -3.32
C ASN A 116 7.47 13.24 -4.26
N PRO A 117 7.48 14.49 -3.78
CA PRO A 117 7.17 15.66 -4.62
C PRO A 117 8.28 15.99 -5.64
N TYR A 118 9.49 15.48 -5.48
CA TYR A 118 10.59 15.69 -6.43
C TYR A 118 10.49 14.75 -7.65
N GLN A 119 9.81 13.61 -7.50
CA GLN A 119 9.62 12.63 -8.57
C GLN A 119 8.15 12.51 -9.02
N GLY A 120 7.22 13.12 -8.28
CA GLY A 120 5.78 12.99 -8.55
C GLY A 120 5.24 11.58 -8.30
N VAL A 121 5.90 10.78 -7.46
CA VAL A 121 5.58 9.36 -7.26
C VAL A 121 4.89 9.15 -5.92
N VAL A 122 3.78 8.40 -5.93
CA VAL A 122 3.09 7.91 -4.73
C VAL A 122 3.29 6.40 -4.62
N ARG A 123 3.59 5.92 -3.41
CA ARG A 123 3.73 4.50 -3.10
C ARG A 123 2.90 4.13 -1.87
N ALA A 124 2.28 2.96 -1.91
CA ALA A 124 1.71 2.32 -0.73
C ALA A 124 2.77 1.48 -0.02
N ARG A 125 2.87 1.61 1.30
CA ARG A 125 3.66 0.69 2.12
C ARG A 125 2.88 -0.61 2.35
N VAL A 126 3.58 -1.67 2.72
CA VAL A 126 2.99 -3.00 2.97
C VAL A 126 3.22 -3.43 4.42
N PRO A 127 2.42 -4.35 4.98
CA PRO A 127 2.70 -4.93 6.28
C PRO A 127 4.02 -5.70 6.25
N GLN A 128 4.67 -5.77 7.41
CA GLN A 128 5.83 -6.66 7.59
C GLN A 128 5.39 -8.11 7.36
N ALA A 129 6.09 -8.83 6.49
CA ALA A 129 5.88 -10.26 6.26
C ALA A 129 6.95 -11.11 6.97
N LEU A 130 6.74 -12.44 6.97
CA LEU A 130 7.69 -13.41 7.51
C LEU A 130 9.00 -13.44 6.72
N THR A 131 8.92 -13.21 5.41
CA THR A 131 10.09 -13.19 4.53
C THR A 131 10.15 -11.90 3.71
N ASP A 132 11.39 -11.46 3.44
CA ASP A 132 11.67 -10.30 2.57
C ASP A 132 11.07 -10.49 1.18
N ARG A 133 11.09 -11.72 0.66
CA ARG A 133 10.55 -12.07 -0.65
C ARG A 133 9.03 -11.86 -0.71
N GLU A 134 8.28 -12.37 0.25
CA GLU A 134 6.82 -12.20 0.28
C GLU A 134 6.43 -10.72 0.39
N MET A 135 7.17 -9.97 1.20
CA MET A 135 6.97 -8.54 1.37
C MET A 135 7.27 -7.77 0.08
N LEU A 136 8.39 -8.09 -0.57
CA LEU A 136 8.79 -7.47 -1.83
C LEU A 136 7.79 -7.80 -2.95
N ASP A 137 7.33 -9.05 -3.02
CA ASP A 137 6.31 -9.47 -3.98
C ASP A 137 4.98 -8.73 -3.75
N LEU A 138 4.54 -8.60 -2.49
CA LEU A 138 3.35 -7.82 -2.16
C LEU A 138 3.53 -6.33 -2.52
N TYR A 139 4.68 -5.75 -2.20
CA TYR A 139 5.00 -4.36 -2.52
C TYR A 139 4.97 -4.12 -4.03
N ASN A 140 5.63 -4.99 -4.80
CA ASN A 140 5.66 -4.95 -6.26
C ASN A 140 4.25 -5.07 -6.86
N ARG A 141 3.43 -5.99 -6.34
CA ARG A 141 2.04 -6.16 -6.77
C ARG A 141 1.19 -4.92 -6.51
N VAL A 142 1.29 -4.31 -5.34
CA VAL A 142 0.46 -3.15 -4.97
C VAL A 142 0.91 -1.89 -5.73
N ASN A 143 2.21 -1.67 -5.84
CA ASN A 143 2.76 -0.46 -6.46
C ASN A 143 3.02 -0.58 -7.97
N ALA A 144 2.67 -1.73 -8.57
CA ALA A 144 2.95 -2.06 -9.97
C ALA A 144 4.43 -1.86 -10.35
N THR A 145 5.33 -2.37 -9.51
CA THR A 145 6.79 -2.21 -9.64
C THR A 145 7.49 -3.57 -9.72
N LYS A 146 8.80 -3.57 -9.98
CA LYS A 146 9.63 -4.77 -10.12
C LYS A 146 10.96 -4.60 -9.39
N LEU A 147 10.90 -4.29 -8.10
CA LEU A 147 12.09 -4.28 -7.27
C LEU A 147 12.62 -5.70 -7.10
N GLU A 148 13.93 -5.86 -7.26
CA GLU A 148 14.64 -7.13 -7.08
C GLU A 148 15.16 -7.33 -5.66
N SER A 149 15.26 -6.23 -4.88
CA SER A 149 15.69 -6.26 -3.49
C SER A 149 15.04 -5.13 -2.69
N MET A 150 15.06 -5.25 -1.36
CA MET A 150 14.51 -4.23 -0.45
C MET A 150 15.36 -2.96 -0.37
N THR A 151 16.62 -3.03 -0.81
CA THR A 151 17.55 -1.89 -0.91
C THR A 151 17.59 -1.42 -2.36
N GLY A 152 16.44 -0.95 -2.87
CA GLY A 152 16.38 -0.31 -4.18
C GLY A 152 17.30 0.92 -4.19
N ARG A 153 18.47 0.79 -4.82
CA ARG A 153 19.27 1.90 -5.34
C ARG A 153 18.78 2.28 -6.71
#